data_AF-A2DGM3-F1
#
_entry.id   AF-A2DGM3-F1
#
_cell.length_a   1.000
_cell.length_b   1.000
_cell.length_c   1.000
_cell.angle_alpha   90.00
_cell.angle_beta   90.00
_cell.angle_gamma   90.00
#
_symmetry.space_group_name_H-M   'P 1'
#
loop_
_entity.id
_entity.type
_entity.pdbx_description
1 polymer ?
#
loop_
_entity_poly.entity_id
_entity_poly.type
_entity_poly.pdbx_seq_one_letter_code
_entity_poly.pdbx_strand_id
1 'polypeptide(L)'
;MVYAGRSYSWPEQNKDRAARRMTGLEYFLYNTTNDYYWSLTDDVPIDVDNMDKILRHLQNNYLPLNESVFIGHSLKGWFIQGGTGFLLSRYGAKMIIEHAVDWVRDIPYEDDKATLDFRIWMGLSKRDTYSSLMFGEEPRVFNQSEFWKQKLPRCHSFHRSRCSDNYKITDLHALHTRKMNASLAMERLKQAKRESTDLYFYYCYMDLYLCRGEKYNPNFDCPVKGLYV
;
A
#
# COMPACT_ATOMS: atom_id res chain seq x y z
N MET A 1 -22.65 -13.98 -2.72
CA MET A 1 -23.14 -13.04 -1.69
C MET A 1 -22.70 -13.50 -0.29
N VAL A 2 -21.67 -12.88 0.26
CA VAL A 2 -21.18 -13.13 1.63
C VAL A 2 -21.81 -12.09 2.55
N TYR A 3 -22.61 -12.51 3.54
CA TYR A 3 -23.27 -11.58 4.46
C TYR A 3 -22.33 -11.15 5.58
N ALA A 4 -22.18 -9.83 5.74
CA ALA A 4 -21.37 -9.18 6.78
C ALA A 4 -22.30 -8.72 7.94
N GLY A 5 -22.38 -9.51 9.01
CA GLY A 5 -23.07 -9.13 10.25
C GLY A 5 -22.15 -8.35 11.20
N ARG A 6 -22.69 -7.45 12.04
CA ARG A 6 -21.92 -6.84 13.12
C ARG A 6 -21.63 -7.89 14.19
N SER A 7 -20.38 -8.35 14.29
CA SER A 7 -19.94 -9.24 15.37
C SER A 7 -18.91 -8.57 16.27
N TYR A 8 -19.02 -8.83 17.58
CA TYR A 8 -18.17 -8.25 18.62
C TYR A 8 -17.11 -9.23 19.14
N SER A 9 -17.12 -10.50 18.71
CA SER A 9 -16.11 -11.49 19.09
C SER A 9 -14.96 -11.56 18.08
N TRP A 10 -13.74 -11.72 18.59
CA TRP A 10 -12.60 -12.21 17.82
C TRP A 10 -12.78 -13.74 17.74
N PRO A 11 -12.95 -14.41 16.57
CA PRO A 11 -12.43 -14.15 15.22
C PRO A 11 -13.45 -13.59 14.20
N GLU A 12 -14.70 -13.41 14.59
CA GLU A 12 -15.79 -13.01 13.69
C GLU A 12 -15.59 -11.61 13.11
N GLN A 13 -14.89 -10.71 13.81
CA GLN A 13 -14.48 -9.41 13.26
C GLN A 13 -13.54 -9.53 12.04
N ASN A 14 -12.62 -10.51 12.03
CA ASN A 14 -11.74 -10.75 10.89
C ASN A 14 -12.56 -11.26 9.70
N LYS A 15 -13.51 -12.17 9.95
CA LYS A 15 -14.42 -12.68 8.93
C LYS A 15 -15.35 -11.60 8.38
N ASP A 16 -15.87 -10.69 9.20
CA ASP A 16 -16.65 -9.54 8.74
C ASP A 16 -15.84 -8.63 7.82
N ARG A 17 -14.61 -8.26 8.20
CA ARG A 17 -13.73 -7.44 7.35
C ARG A 17 -13.37 -8.15 6.05
N ALA A 18 -13.07 -9.44 6.12
CA ALA A 18 -12.81 -10.27 4.95
C ALA A 18 -14.01 -10.38 4.02
N ALA A 19 -15.21 -10.62 4.56
CA ALA A 19 -16.46 -10.69 3.80
C ALA A 19 -16.74 -9.38 3.06
N ARG A 20 -16.55 -8.23 3.73
CA ARG A 20 -16.68 -6.90 3.10
C ARG A 20 -15.69 -6.71 1.97
N ARG A 21 -14.42 -7.10 2.19
CA ARG A 21 -13.37 -7.01 1.16
C ARG A 21 -13.70 -7.88 -0.05
N MET A 22 -14.15 -9.11 0.16
CA MET A 22 -14.55 -10.00 -0.93
C MET A 22 -15.80 -9.50 -1.66
N THR A 23 -16.75 -8.90 -0.95
CA THR A 23 -17.94 -8.28 -1.55
C THR A 23 -17.57 -7.07 -2.42
N GLY A 24 -16.66 -6.21 -1.94
CA GLY A 24 -16.12 -5.10 -2.74
C GLY A 24 -15.37 -5.58 -3.99
N LEU A 25 -14.59 -6.65 -3.85
CA LEU A 25 -13.87 -7.26 -4.97
C LEU A 25 -14.81 -7.92 -5.99
N GLU A 26 -15.86 -8.61 -5.54
CA GLU A 26 -16.91 -9.20 -6.38
C GLU A 26 -17.64 -8.11 -7.18
N TYR A 27 -18.03 -7.01 -6.52
CA TYR A 27 -18.64 -5.85 -7.18
C TYR A 27 -17.69 -5.24 -8.21
N PHE A 28 -16.41 -5.04 -7.88
CA PHE A 28 -15.42 -4.56 -8.84
C PHE A 28 -15.33 -5.46 -10.08
N LEU A 29 -15.31 -6.78 -9.90
CA LEU A 29 -15.13 -7.76 -10.97
C LEU A 29 -16.37 -7.94 -11.87
N TYR A 30 -17.58 -7.77 -11.33
CA TYR A 30 -18.81 -8.03 -12.09
C TYR A 30 -19.63 -6.79 -12.43
N ASN A 31 -19.42 -5.67 -11.73
CA ASN A 31 -20.24 -4.46 -11.85
C ASN A 31 -19.46 -3.21 -12.31
N THR A 32 -18.17 -3.34 -12.61
CA THR A 32 -17.36 -2.24 -13.15
C THR A 32 -16.55 -2.72 -14.35
N THR A 33 -16.01 -1.77 -15.14
CA THR A 33 -15.00 -2.05 -16.19
C THR A 33 -13.61 -1.55 -15.80
N ASN A 34 -13.39 -1.26 -14.52
CA ASN A 34 -12.12 -0.72 -14.04
C ASN A 34 -11.01 -1.79 -14.13
N ASP A 35 -9.81 -1.34 -14.47
CA ASP A 35 -8.62 -2.19 -14.62
C ASP A 35 -8.02 -2.61 -13.28
N TYR A 36 -8.11 -1.73 -12.27
CA TYR A 36 -7.50 -1.92 -10.96
C TYR A 36 -8.49 -1.67 -9.83
N TYR A 37 -8.28 -2.40 -8.74
CA TYR A 37 -9.04 -2.29 -7.50
C TYR A 37 -8.09 -1.98 -6.35
N TRP A 38 -8.41 -0.98 -5.53
CA TRP A 38 -7.66 -0.67 -4.32
C TRP A 38 -8.54 -0.89 -3.10
N SER A 39 -8.22 -1.91 -2.29
CA SER A 39 -8.84 -2.12 -0.98
C SER A 39 -8.08 -1.29 0.06
N LEU A 40 -8.78 -0.42 0.78
CA LEU A 40 -8.22 0.41 1.87
C LEU A 40 -9.28 0.65 2.97
N THR A 41 -8.84 1.10 4.14
CA THR A 41 -9.71 1.54 5.25
C THR A 41 -10.04 3.04 5.18
N ASP A 42 -11.05 3.47 5.93
CA ASP A 42 -11.57 4.84 5.93
C ASP A 42 -10.67 5.86 6.66
N ASP A 43 -9.62 5.41 7.34
CA ASP A 43 -8.61 6.22 8.04
C ASP A 43 -7.29 6.38 7.25
N VAL A 44 -7.37 6.22 5.92
CA VAL A 44 -6.26 6.37 4.97
C VAL A 44 -6.47 7.58 4.07
N PRO A 45 -5.84 8.73 4.34
CA PRO A 45 -5.76 9.80 3.35
C PRO A 45 -4.94 9.37 2.13
N ILE A 46 -5.41 9.78 0.95
CA ILE A 46 -4.79 9.51 -0.36
C ILE A 46 -4.40 10.82 -1.03
N ASP A 47 -3.19 10.87 -1.61
CA ASP A 47 -2.73 11.97 -2.45
C ASP A 47 -3.32 11.87 -3.88
N VAL A 48 -4.57 12.32 -4.00
CA VAL A 48 -5.34 12.27 -5.26
C VAL A 48 -4.65 13.06 -6.38
N ASP A 49 -3.95 14.15 -6.06
CA ASP A 49 -3.28 15.02 -7.04
C ASP A 49 -2.14 14.29 -7.77
N ASN A 50 -1.60 13.22 -7.18
CA ASN A 50 -0.56 12.40 -7.77
C ASN A 50 -1.07 11.01 -8.22
N MET A 51 -2.38 10.76 -8.23
CA MET A 51 -2.95 9.46 -8.60
C MET A 51 -2.58 9.04 -10.04
N ASP A 52 -2.51 10.00 -10.96
CA ASP A 52 -2.10 9.75 -12.34
C ASP A 52 -0.72 9.10 -12.46
N LYS A 53 0.19 9.34 -11.51
CA LYS A 53 1.50 8.70 -11.49
C LYS A 53 1.40 7.20 -11.21
N ILE A 54 0.54 6.82 -10.25
CA ILE A 54 0.24 5.41 -9.97
C ILE A 54 -0.39 4.76 -11.20
N LEU A 55 -1.41 5.39 -11.79
CA LEU A 55 -2.11 4.84 -12.94
C LEU A 55 -1.17 4.66 -14.14
N ARG A 56 -0.35 5.67 -14.46
CA ARG A 56 0.66 5.55 -15.51
C ARG A 56 1.69 4.47 -15.21
N HIS A 57 2.14 4.34 -13.96
CA HIS A 57 3.04 3.25 -13.59
C HIS A 57 2.40 1.89 -13.88
N LEU A 58 1.17 1.68 -13.41
CA LEU A 58 0.47 0.42 -13.60
C LEU A 58 0.24 0.11 -15.09
N GLN A 59 -0.27 1.07 -15.85
CA GLN A 59 -0.54 0.94 -17.29
C GLN A 59 0.71 0.67 -18.12
N ASN A 60 1.86 1.22 -17.73
CA ASN A 60 3.11 1.05 -18.46
C ASN A 60 3.85 -0.27 -18.13
N ASN A 61 3.50 -0.92 -17.02
CA ASN A 61 4.23 -2.10 -16.52
C ASN A 61 3.39 -3.38 -16.48
N TYR A 62 2.07 -3.29 -16.60
CA TYR A 62 1.18 -4.43 -16.48
C TYR A 62 0.01 -4.38 -17.47
N LEU A 63 -0.43 -5.55 -17.91
CA LEU A 63 -1.66 -5.80 -18.65
C LEU A 63 -2.75 -6.26 -17.67
N PRO A 64 -3.64 -5.37 -17.20
CA PRO A 64 -4.53 -5.66 -16.06
C PRO A 64 -5.51 -6.81 -16.26
N LEU A 65 -5.78 -7.18 -17.51
CA LEU A 65 -6.67 -8.28 -17.88
C LEU A 65 -5.96 -9.64 -18.00
N ASN A 66 -4.62 -9.64 -18.01
CA ASN A 66 -3.80 -10.81 -18.33
C ASN A 66 -2.72 -11.09 -17.28
N GLU A 67 -2.36 -10.10 -16.47
CA GLU A 67 -1.28 -10.18 -15.50
C GLU A 67 -1.78 -9.89 -14.09
N SER A 68 -1.32 -10.69 -13.13
CA SER A 68 -1.61 -10.49 -11.71
C SER A 68 -0.81 -9.32 -11.16
N VAL A 69 -1.50 -8.33 -10.64
CA VAL A 69 -0.93 -7.30 -9.75
C VAL A 69 -1.55 -7.52 -8.38
N PHE A 70 -0.72 -7.57 -7.34
CA PHE A 70 -1.14 -7.59 -5.94
C PHE A 70 -0.08 -6.90 -5.10
N ILE A 71 -0.18 -5.58 -4.97
CA ILE A 71 0.87 -4.77 -4.34
C ILE A 71 0.35 -3.99 -3.14
N GLY A 72 1.15 -3.88 -2.09
CA GLY A 72 0.81 -3.08 -0.92
C GLY A 72 2.01 -2.79 -0.01
N HIS A 73 1.76 -2.11 1.12
CA HIS A 73 2.82 -1.88 2.10
C HIS A 73 3.13 -3.18 2.83
N SER A 74 4.34 -3.71 2.63
CA SER A 74 4.75 -4.93 3.32
C SER A 74 5.48 -4.67 4.62
N LEU A 75 4.94 -5.22 5.71
CA LEU A 75 5.60 -5.23 7.00
C LEU A 75 6.56 -6.42 7.06
N LYS A 76 7.85 -6.16 6.78
CA LYS A 76 8.96 -7.13 6.80
C LYS A 76 8.82 -8.31 5.83
N GLY A 77 7.96 -8.24 4.83
CA GLY A 77 7.64 -9.42 4.02
C GLY A 77 6.86 -10.50 4.75
N TRP A 78 6.27 -10.14 5.90
CA TRP A 78 5.47 -11.06 6.69
C TRP A 78 4.01 -11.01 6.28
N PHE A 79 3.52 -9.82 5.90
CA PHE A 79 2.18 -9.61 5.36
C PHE A 79 2.06 -8.22 4.71
N ILE A 80 0.95 -8.01 4.01
CA ILE A 80 0.53 -6.70 3.49
C ILE A 80 -0.37 -6.03 4.52
N GLN A 81 -0.05 -4.79 4.88
CA GLN A 81 -0.76 -4.07 5.94
C GLN A 81 -2.20 -3.73 5.51
N GLY A 82 -3.18 -3.97 6.39
CA GLY A 82 -4.61 -3.90 6.05
C GLY A 82 -5.22 -2.49 5.91
N GLY A 83 -4.60 -1.49 6.53
CA GLY A 83 -5.03 -0.08 6.52
C GLY A 83 -4.90 0.55 5.14
N THR A 84 -3.67 0.85 4.69
CA THR A 84 -3.45 1.24 3.28
C THR A 84 -3.81 0.12 2.31
N GLY A 85 -3.90 -1.10 2.82
CA GLY A 85 -4.39 -2.28 2.13
C GLY A 85 -3.52 -2.61 0.91
N PHE A 86 -4.18 -2.87 -0.21
CA PHE A 86 -3.52 -3.36 -1.41
C PHE A 86 -4.23 -2.96 -2.69
N LEU A 87 -3.47 -2.97 -3.78
CA LEU A 87 -3.94 -2.77 -5.13
C LEU A 87 -3.88 -4.08 -5.92
N LEU A 88 -4.95 -4.38 -6.66
CA LEU A 88 -5.10 -5.56 -7.50
C LEU A 88 -5.34 -5.17 -8.97
N SER A 89 -4.83 -5.98 -9.89
CA SER A 89 -5.34 -6.01 -11.26
C SER A 89 -6.66 -6.77 -11.33
N ARG A 90 -7.43 -6.54 -12.39
CA ARG A 90 -8.65 -7.30 -12.67
C ARG A 90 -8.40 -8.81 -12.81
N TYR A 91 -7.29 -9.20 -13.43
CA TYR A 91 -6.88 -10.60 -13.51
C TYR A 91 -6.62 -11.19 -12.11
N GLY A 92 -5.86 -10.49 -11.26
CA GLY A 92 -5.64 -10.92 -9.87
C GLY A 92 -6.93 -11.02 -9.06
N ALA A 93 -7.86 -10.09 -9.24
CA ALA A 93 -9.17 -10.13 -8.61
C ALA A 93 -9.96 -11.39 -8.97
N LYS A 94 -9.93 -11.81 -10.24
CA LYS A 94 -10.57 -13.05 -10.70
C LYS A 94 -10.01 -14.28 -9.95
N MET A 95 -8.69 -14.38 -9.84
CA MET A 95 -8.03 -15.49 -9.14
C MET A 95 -8.45 -15.56 -7.66
N ILE A 96 -8.61 -14.40 -6.99
CA ILE A 96 -9.05 -14.36 -5.58
C ILE A 96 -10.52 -14.79 -5.44
N ILE A 97 -11.41 -14.31 -6.33
CA ILE A 97 -12.85 -14.56 -6.21
C ILE A 97 -13.18 -16.05 -6.32
N GLU A 98 -12.40 -16.82 -7.08
CA GLU A 98 -12.53 -18.29 -7.18
C GLU A 98 -12.32 -19.00 -5.83
N HIS A 99 -11.61 -18.37 -4.88
CA HIS A 99 -11.33 -18.91 -3.54
C HIS A 99 -12.03 -18.14 -2.40
N ALA A 100 -12.77 -17.08 -2.71
CA ALA A 100 -13.21 -16.09 -1.72
C ALA A 100 -14.10 -16.66 -0.60
N VAL A 101 -15.05 -17.55 -0.93
CA VAL A 101 -15.99 -18.11 0.05
C VAL A 101 -15.26 -18.99 1.07
N ASP A 102 -14.40 -19.89 0.59
CA ASP A 102 -13.62 -20.78 1.44
C ASP A 102 -12.62 -19.98 2.28
N TRP A 103 -11.94 -19.00 1.66
CA TRP A 103 -11.01 -18.13 2.37
C TRP A 103 -11.68 -17.39 3.52
N VAL A 104 -12.83 -16.73 3.30
CA VAL A 104 -13.56 -16.00 4.36
C VAL A 104 -14.01 -16.93 5.49
N ARG A 105 -14.47 -18.15 5.15
CA ARG A 105 -14.91 -19.14 6.14
C ARG A 105 -13.76 -19.57 7.05
N ASP A 106 -12.59 -19.77 6.45
CA ASP A 106 -11.48 -20.50 7.06
C ASP A 106 -10.32 -19.58 7.52
N ILE A 107 -10.51 -18.25 7.57
CA ILE A 107 -9.48 -17.31 8.05
C ILE A 107 -9.01 -17.69 9.46
N PRO A 108 -7.74 -18.07 9.64
CA PRO A 108 -7.28 -18.60 10.93
C PRO A 108 -6.70 -17.52 11.87
N TYR A 109 -6.44 -16.31 11.37
CA TYR A 109 -5.80 -15.22 12.11
C TYR A 109 -6.25 -13.84 11.59
N GLU A 110 -5.47 -12.77 11.81
CA GLU A 110 -5.84 -11.43 11.36
C GLU A 110 -5.99 -11.38 9.82
N ASP A 111 -7.03 -10.68 9.35
CA ASP A 111 -7.42 -10.71 7.93
C ASP A 111 -6.36 -10.12 7.00
N ASP A 112 -5.59 -9.12 7.48
CA ASP A 112 -4.49 -8.51 6.74
C ASP A 112 -3.33 -9.48 6.54
N LYS A 113 -2.94 -10.23 7.58
CA LYS A 113 -1.98 -11.33 7.45
C LYS A 113 -2.48 -12.38 6.47
N ALA A 114 -3.76 -12.75 6.55
CA ALA A 114 -4.34 -13.81 5.74
C ALA A 114 -4.43 -13.43 4.26
N THR A 115 -4.45 -12.13 3.92
CA THR A 115 -4.41 -11.68 2.52
C THR A 115 -3.10 -12.00 1.82
N LEU A 116 -2.03 -12.33 2.56
CA LEU A 116 -0.78 -12.75 1.93
C LEU A 116 -0.93 -14.06 1.15
N ASP A 117 -1.91 -14.90 1.48
CA ASP A 117 -2.19 -16.14 0.76
C ASP A 117 -2.64 -15.89 -0.69
N PHE A 118 -3.18 -14.71 -0.99
CA PHE A 118 -3.61 -14.34 -2.34
C PHE A 118 -2.47 -14.43 -3.36
N ARG A 119 -1.24 -14.15 -2.92
CA ARG A 119 -0.05 -14.25 -3.79
C ARG A 119 0.18 -15.67 -4.29
N ILE A 120 -0.18 -16.69 -3.49
CA ILE A 120 0.01 -18.11 -3.84
C ILE A 120 -0.89 -18.45 -5.03
N TRP A 121 -2.14 -18.01 -4.99
CA TRP A 121 -3.10 -18.22 -6.08
C TRP A 121 -2.69 -17.50 -7.36
N MET A 122 -1.96 -16.40 -7.24
CA MET A 122 -1.47 -15.61 -8.37
C MET A 122 -0.09 -16.04 -8.88
N GLY A 123 0.59 -16.99 -8.22
CA GLY A 123 1.96 -17.37 -8.55
C GLY A 123 3.00 -16.28 -8.25
N LEU A 124 2.71 -15.37 -7.34
CA LEU A 124 3.56 -14.24 -6.97
C LEU A 124 4.51 -14.58 -5.81
N SER A 125 5.75 -14.12 -5.93
CA SER A 125 6.70 -14.11 -4.83
C SER A 125 6.23 -13.13 -3.74
N LYS A 126 6.79 -13.24 -2.53
CA LYS A 126 6.48 -12.23 -1.50
C LYS A 126 6.90 -10.84 -1.97
N ARG A 127 8.08 -10.76 -2.59
CA ARG A 127 8.70 -9.50 -2.99
C ARG A 127 7.88 -8.79 -4.08
N ASP A 128 7.25 -9.57 -4.95
CA ASP A 128 6.31 -9.09 -5.98
C ASP A 128 5.12 -8.31 -5.41
N THR A 129 4.83 -8.51 -4.12
CA THR A 129 3.69 -7.86 -3.46
C THR A 129 4.03 -6.54 -2.78
N TYR A 130 5.29 -6.10 -2.85
CA TYR A 130 5.74 -4.93 -2.10
C TYR A 130 5.60 -3.66 -2.92
N SER A 131 5.23 -2.58 -2.27
CA SER A 131 5.10 -1.28 -2.89
C SER A 131 5.59 -0.17 -1.99
N SER A 132 6.33 0.78 -2.59
CA SER A 132 6.62 2.08 -1.97
C SER A 132 5.47 3.06 -2.11
N LEU A 133 4.40 2.71 -2.84
CA LEU A 133 3.29 3.63 -3.12
C LEU A 133 2.45 3.98 -1.89
N MET A 134 2.61 3.21 -0.81
CA MET A 134 1.78 3.33 0.38
C MET A 134 2.56 2.96 1.64
N PHE A 135 2.19 3.58 2.75
CA PHE A 135 2.73 3.29 4.07
C PHE A 135 1.61 2.99 5.07
N GLY A 136 1.57 1.74 5.49
CA GLY A 136 0.50 1.14 6.29
C GLY A 136 0.59 1.35 7.79
N GLU A 137 1.59 2.06 8.31
CA GLU A 137 1.68 2.37 9.74
C GLU A 137 1.55 3.86 9.99
N GLU A 138 1.47 4.27 11.25
CA GLU A 138 1.38 5.69 11.62
C GLU A 138 2.63 6.46 11.16
N PRO A 139 2.54 7.40 10.21
CA PRO A 139 3.72 8.07 9.68
C PRO A 139 4.03 9.31 10.54
N ARG A 140 4.46 9.07 11.78
CA ARG A 140 4.63 10.08 12.83
C ARG A 140 5.45 11.30 12.40
N VAL A 141 6.36 11.10 11.47
CA VAL A 141 7.17 12.15 10.84
C VAL A 141 6.32 13.30 10.27
N PHE A 142 5.16 13.00 9.70
CA PHE A 142 4.26 14.01 9.14
C PHE A 142 3.40 14.70 10.20
N ASN A 143 3.40 14.28 11.47
CA ASN A 143 2.64 14.95 12.53
C ASN A 143 3.47 15.92 13.38
N GLN A 144 4.79 15.94 13.22
CA GLN A 144 5.67 16.83 13.99
C GLN A 144 5.99 18.11 13.21
N SER A 145 5.62 19.28 13.74
CA SER A 145 5.91 20.59 13.12
C SER A 145 7.42 20.87 13.04
N GLU A 146 8.16 20.45 14.05
CA GLU A 146 9.59 20.70 14.17
C GLU A 146 10.43 19.79 13.28
N PHE A 147 9.86 18.67 12.80
CA PHE A 147 10.61 17.71 11.99
C PHE A 147 11.19 18.36 10.73
N TRP A 148 10.41 19.22 10.07
CA TRP A 148 10.85 19.94 8.87
C TRP A 148 11.94 20.97 9.12
N LYS A 149 12.15 21.37 10.37
CA LYS A 149 13.23 22.29 10.77
C LYS A 149 14.52 21.53 11.12
N GLN A 150 14.44 20.23 11.34
CA GLN A 150 15.60 19.41 11.70
C GLN A 150 16.46 19.09 10.47
N LYS A 151 17.77 19.05 10.68
CA LYS A 151 18.71 18.58 9.66
C LYS A 151 18.55 17.07 9.50
N LEU A 152 17.95 16.65 8.39
CA LEU A 152 17.77 15.23 8.07
C LEU A 152 19.11 14.53 7.80
N PRO A 153 19.23 13.24 8.13
CA PRO A 153 20.41 12.46 7.81
C PRO A 153 20.58 12.32 6.28
N ARG A 154 21.80 12.05 5.84
CA ARG A 154 22.04 11.61 4.45
C ARG A 154 21.48 10.20 4.26
N CYS A 155 20.93 9.93 3.08
CA CYS A 155 20.47 8.58 2.75
C CYS A 155 21.66 7.62 2.70
N HIS A 156 21.48 6.45 3.32
CA HIS A 156 22.46 5.37 3.27
C HIS A 156 22.19 4.49 2.05
N SER A 157 23.23 4.12 1.31
CA SER A 157 23.11 3.15 0.22
C SER A 157 22.81 1.73 0.69
N PHE A 158 23.14 1.42 1.95
CA PHE A 158 22.90 0.12 2.57
C PHE A 158 22.22 0.31 3.91
N HIS A 159 20.98 -0.15 4.03
CA HIS A 159 20.30 -0.23 5.30
C HIS A 159 20.55 -1.57 5.99
N ARG A 160 20.28 -1.64 7.31
CA ARG A 160 20.24 -2.92 8.02
C ARG A 160 19.23 -3.84 7.34
N SER A 161 19.42 -5.17 7.42
CA SER A 161 18.58 -6.20 6.76
C SER A 161 17.08 -6.18 7.09
N ARG A 162 16.61 -5.27 7.95
CA ARG A 162 15.21 -5.10 8.37
C ARG A 162 14.56 -3.83 7.84
N CYS A 163 15.27 -3.08 7.01
CA CYS A 163 14.82 -1.83 6.43
C CYS A 163 14.64 -1.99 4.93
N SER A 164 13.76 -1.17 4.35
CA SER A 164 13.62 -1.06 2.91
C SER A 164 14.78 -0.31 2.28
N ASP A 165 14.81 -0.30 0.95
CA ASP A 165 15.60 0.67 0.20
C ASP A 165 15.07 2.10 0.40
N ASN A 166 15.83 3.08 -0.09
CA ASN A 166 15.36 4.46 -0.15
C ASN A 166 14.45 4.64 -1.35
N TYR A 167 13.21 5.06 -1.09
CA TYR A 167 12.23 5.44 -2.09
C TYR A 167 12.11 6.96 -2.13
N LYS A 168 11.70 7.51 -3.27
CA LYS A 168 11.57 8.96 -3.41
C LYS A 168 10.32 9.40 -2.67
N ILE A 169 10.35 10.56 -2.01
CA ILE A 169 9.14 11.03 -1.30
C ILE A 169 7.93 11.19 -2.24
N THR A 170 8.18 11.43 -3.54
CA THR A 170 7.15 11.49 -4.57
C THR A 170 6.41 10.18 -4.79
N ASP A 171 7.03 9.05 -4.46
CA ASP A 171 6.45 7.72 -4.65
C ASP A 171 5.40 7.40 -3.59
N LEU A 172 5.36 8.09 -2.45
CA LEU A 172 4.43 7.77 -1.37
C LEU A 172 3.07 8.44 -1.57
N HIS A 173 1.97 7.70 -1.70
CA HIS A 173 0.64 8.27 -2.02
C HIS A 173 -0.44 8.03 -0.96
N ALA A 174 -0.33 6.97 -0.17
CA ALA A 174 -1.31 6.63 0.86
C ALA A 174 -0.62 6.47 2.21
N LEU A 175 -1.27 7.00 3.25
CA LEU A 175 -0.77 6.99 4.62
C LEU A 175 -1.84 6.43 5.54
N HIS A 176 -1.55 5.43 6.37
CA HIS A 176 -2.49 4.95 7.39
C HIS A 176 -2.37 5.82 8.65
N THR A 177 -3.49 6.41 9.11
CA THR A 177 -3.45 7.49 10.13
C THR A 177 -4.33 7.26 11.35
N ARG A 178 -4.32 6.05 11.92
CA ARG A 178 -5.22 5.63 13.03
C ARG A 178 -5.33 6.60 14.22
N LYS A 179 -4.22 7.20 14.67
CA LYS A 179 -4.20 8.12 15.83
C LYS A 179 -3.64 9.51 15.51
N MET A 180 -3.60 9.87 14.23
CA MET A 180 -3.01 11.12 13.75
C MET A 180 -4.04 11.93 12.97
N ASN A 181 -3.82 13.24 12.87
CA ASN A 181 -4.63 14.07 11.99
C ASN A 181 -4.29 13.75 10.53
N ALA A 182 -5.17 13.01 9.87
CA ALA A 182 -5.04 12.57 8.48
C ALA A 182 -4.77 13.73 7.51
N SER A 183 -5.54 14.81 7.62
CA SER A 183 -5.43 15.99 6.76
C SER A 183 -4.07 16.66 6.93
N LEU A 184 -3.63 16.89 8.18
CA LEU A 184 -2.34 17.50 8.46
C LEU A 184 -1.17 16.64 7.96
N ALA A 185 -1.24 15.32 8.15
CA ALA A 185 -0.22 14.41 7.66
C ALA A 185 -0.11 14.45 6.13
N MET A 186 -1.26 14.45 5.43
CA MET A 186 -1.31 14.53 3.97
C MET A 186 -0.84 15.88 3.44
N GLU A 187 -1.24 16.99 4.07
CA GLU A 187 -0.77 18.33 3.70
C GLU A 187 0.75 18.45 3.77
N ARG A 188 1.36 17.89 4.82
CA ARG A 188 2.82 17.88 5.00
C ARG A 188 3.53 16.95 4.03
N LEU A 189 2.95 15.80 3.70
CA LEU A 189 3.47 14.96 2.61
C LEU A 189 3.47 15.73 1.28
N LYS A 190 2.34 16.37 0.94
CA LYS A 190 2.24 17.18 -0.28
C LYS A 190 3.22 18.36 -0.28
N GLN A 191 3.41 19.01 0.87
CA GLN A 191 4.40 20.06 1.03
C GLN A 191 5.82 19.53 0.78
N ALA A 192 6.19 18.41 1.40
CA ALA A 192 7.50 17.78 1.24
C ALA A 192 7.80 17.43 -0.23
N LYS A 193 6.80 16.91 -0.96
CA LYS A 193 6.91 16.61 -2.39
C LYS A 193 7.13 17.85 -3.26
N ARG A 194 6.58 19.01 -2.88
CA ARG A 194 6.73 20.28 -3.62
C ARG A 194 8.06 20.97 -3.34
N GLU A 195 8.50 20.94 -2.08
CA GLU A 195 9.62 21.76 -1.62
C GLU A 195 10.98 21.07 -1.79
N SER A 196 11.00 19.76 -2.05
CA SER A 196 12.25 19.02 -2.17
C SER A 196 12.22 17.97 -3.26
N THR A 197 13.30 17.98 -4.02
CA THR A 197 13.65 16.95 -5.00
C THR A 197 14.79 16.07 -4.50
N ASP A 198 15.18 16.18 -3.23
CA ASP A 198 16.27 15.41 -2.61
C ASP A 198 15.78 14.62 -1.38
N LEU A 199 14.48 14.63 -1.10
CA LEU A 199 13.87 13.87 -0.01
C LEU A 199 13.52 12.45 -0.44
N TYR A 200 13.97 11.51 0.38
CA TYR A 200 13.65 10.10 0.28
C TYR A 200 13.05 9.62 1.60
N PHE A 201 12.36 8.49 1.53
CA PHE A 201 11.91 7.76 2.70
C PHE A 201 12.37 6.31 2.64
N TYR A 202 12.47 5.72 3.80
CA TYR A 202 12.63 4.27 3.96
C TYR A 202 11.86 3.88 5.21
N TYR A 203 11.44 2.63 5.28
CA TYR A 203 10.86 2.09 6.50
C TYR A 203 11.84 1.12 7.16
N CYS A 204 11.92 1.20 8.48
CA CYS A 204 12.56 0.18 9.30
C CYS A 204 11.55 -0.27 10.34
N TYR A 205 11.31 -1.58 10.40
CA TYR A 205 10.28 -2.12 11.29
C TYR A 205 8.87 -1.57 10.95
N MET A 206 8.27 -0.77 11.84
CA MET A 206 6.93 -0.18 11.68
C MET A 206 7.00 1.36 11.54
N ASP A 207 8.21 1.90 11.41
CA ASP A 207 8.43 3.35 11.40
C ASP A 207 8.89 3.81 10.02
N LEU A 208 8.36 4.97 9.59
CA LEU A 208 8.78 5.67 8.39
C LEU A 208 9.83 6.72 8.75
N TYR A 209 10.97 6.67 8.06
CA TYR A 209 12.07 7.60 8.21
C TYR A 209 12.27 8.40 6.94
N LEU A 210 12.75 9.64 7.08
CA LEU A 210 13.14 10.49 5.96
C LEU A 210 14.65 10.75 5.98
N CYS A 211 15.22 10.87 4.79
CA CYS A 211 16.63 11.22 4.58
C CYS A 211 16.78 12.13 3.35
N ARG A 212 17.96 12.77 3.23
CA ARG A 212 18.34 13.55 2.05
C ARG A 212 19.34 12.79 1.18
N GLY A 213 19.02 12.63 -0.10
CA GLY A 213 19.81 11.94 -1.11
C GLY A 213 20.21 12.85 -2.27
N GLU A 214 20.44 12.26 -3.44
CA GLU A 214 20.67 13.01 -4.67
C GLU A 214 19.39 13.67 -5.17
N LYS A 215 19.51 14.77 -5.91
CA LYS A 215 18.33 15.42 -6.49
C LYS A 215 17.76 14.57 -7.64
N TYR A 216 16.45 14.34 -7.65
CA TYR A 216 15.73 13.67 -8.74
C TYR A 216 14.76 14.63 -9.46
N ASN A 217 14.28 14.23 -10.64
CA ASN A 217 13.29 15.02 -11.36
C ASN A 217 11.87 14.51 -11.05
N PRO A 218 11.04 15.27 -10.33
CA PRO A 218 9.70 14.81 -9.92
C PRO A 218 8.72 14.60 -11.09
N ASN A 219 9.06 15.10 -12.29
CA ASN A 219 8.24 15.01 -13.50
C ASN A 219 8.71 13.92 -14.47
N PHE A 220 9.96 13.48 -14.35
CA PHE A 220 10.59 12.54 -15.28
C PHE A 220 11.09 11.28 -14.58
N ASP A 221 10.59 11.02 -13.39
CA ASP A 221 10.82 9.73 -12.76
C ASP A 221 10.03 8.66 -13.49
N CYS A 222 10.72 7.97 -14.40
CA CYS A 222 10.31 6.63 -14.80
C CYS A 222 10.07 5.87 -13.50
N PRO A 223 8.86 5.31 -13.27
CA PRO A 223 8.74 4.32 -12.22
C PRO A 223 9.82 3.30 -12.50
N VAL A 224 10.69 3.09 -11.51
CA VAL A 224 11.88 2.27 -11.64
C VAL A 224 11.43 0.97 -12.33
N LYS A 225 12.04 0.62 -13.47
CA LYS A 225 12.00 -0.75 -13.96
C LYS A 225 12.65 -1.57 -12.85
N GLY A 226 11.82 -2.10 -11.93
CA GLY A 226 12.26 -2.54 -10.62
C GLY A 226 11.97 -1.59 -9.45
N LEU A 227 10.78 -0.95 -9.39
CA LEU A 227 10.08 -0.90 -8.11
C LEU A 227 10.09 -2.35 -7.65
N TYR A 228 10.91 -2.67 -6.66
CA TYR A 228 11.30 -4.03 -6.32
C TYR A 228 10.07 -4.93 -6.14
N VAL A 229 9.68 -5.57 -7.24
CA VAL A 229 9.15 -6.94 -7.31
C VAL A 229 10.28 -7.87 -6.94
#